data_AF-A0A7C0WWH3-F1
#
_entry.id   AF-A0A7C0WWH3-F1
#
_cell.length_a   1.000
_cell.length_b   1.000
_cell.length_c   1.000
_cell.angle_alpha   90.00
_cell.angle_beta   90.00
_cell.angle_gamma   90.00
#
_symmetry.space_group_name_H-M   'P 1'
#
loop_
_entity.id
_entity.type
_entity.pdbx_description
1 polymer ?
#
loop_
_entity_poly.entity_id
_entity_poly.type
_entity_poly.pdbx_seq_one_letter_code
_entity_poly.pdbx_strand_id
1 'polypeptide(L)'
;KHIDPRQAITLGMLPDLPLSTYVPVGNSSLRGAERILLSEECRRRSMEIGRKITYIELNVNQEFMIRFSGSLFIPHTDPNLFPSVPVFKEDSAGGSA
;
A
#
# COMPACT_ATOMS: atom_id res chain seq x y z
N LYS A 1 -7.05 8.11 -15.81
CA LYS A 1 -7.52 6.98 -14.97
C LYS A 1 -6.53 6.85 -13.82
N HIS A 2 -6.93 7.21 -12.61
CA HIS A 2 -6.06 7.32 -11.44
C HIS A 2 -6.67 6.55 -10.27
N ILE A 3 -5.85 6.03 -9.37
CA ILE A 3 -6.29 5.47 -8.09
C ILE A 3 -6.65 6.66 -7.19
N ASP A 4 -7.89 6.70 -6.69
CA ASP A 4 -8.29 7.65 -5.65
C ASP A 4 -7.73 7.16 -4.30
N PRO A 5 -6.81 7.89 -3.65
CA PRO A 5 -6.20 7.44 -2.41
C PRO A 5 -7.21 7.24 -1.27
N ARG A 6 -8.29 8.03 -1.21
CA ARG A 6 -9.33 7.88 -0.18
C ARG A 6 -10.06 6.56 -0.37
N GLN A 7 -10.44 6.22 -1.61
CA GLN A 7 -11.10 4.95 -1.90
C GLN A 7 -10.18 3.76 -1.64
N ALA A 8 -8.90 3.88 -1.98
CA ALA A 8 -7.90 2.84 -1.72
C ALA A 8 -7.68 2.61 -0.21
N ILE A 9 -7.69 3.67 0.61
CA ILE A 9 -7.66 3.55 2.08
C ILE A 9 -8.93 2.86 2.59
N THR A 10 -10.11 3.26 2.10
CA THR A 10 -11.39 2.62 2.48
C THR A 10 -11.42 1.12 2.19
N LEU A 11 -10.77 0.68 1.11
CA LEU A 11 -10.67 -0.74 0.76
C LEU A 11 -9.56 -1.50 1.51
N GLY A 12 -8.71 -0.83 2.29
CA GLY A 12 -7.55 -1.45 2.95
C GLY A 12 -6.30 -1.58 2.08
N MET A 13 -6.28 -0.98 0.89
CA MET A 13 -5.17 -1.11 -0.07
C MET A 13 -3.99 -0.18 0.23
N LEU A 14 -4.25 0.95 0.89
CA LEU A 14 -3.23 1.93 1.30
C LEU A 14 -3.37 2.21 2.80
N PRO A 15 -2.26 2.50 3.50
CA PRO A 15 -2.30 2.90 4.91
C PRO A 15 -3.17 4.15 5.13
N ASP A 16 -3.80 4.24 6.29
CA ASP A 16 -4.55 5.44 6.66
C ASP A 16 -3.60 6.57 7.08
N LEU A 17 -3.17 7.35 6.10
CA LEU A 17 -2.26 8.49 6.22
C LEU A 17 -2.84 9.72 5.50
N PRO A 18 -2.37 10.94 5.80
CA PRO A 18 -2.84 12.15 5.12
C PRO A 18 -2.73 12.02 3.60
N LEU A 19 -3.78 12.43 2.86
CA LEU A 19 -3.87 12.24 1.42
C LEU A 19 -2.71 12.88 0.64
N SER A 20 -2.10 13.95 1.18
CA SER A 20 -0.92 14.62 0.62
C SER A 20 0.33 13.73 0.57
N THR A 21 0.34 12.60 1.29
CA THR A 21 1.43 11.61 1.28
C THR A 21 1.48 10.86 -0.06
N TYR A 22 0.35 10.74 -0.76
CA TYR A 22 0.21 9.91 -1.94
C TYR A 22 0.41 10.72 -3.22
N VAL A 23 1.54 10.49 -3.89
CA VAL A 23 1.87 11.13 -5.17
C VAL A 23 1.87 10.10 -6.29
N PRO A 24 0.95 10.21 -7.28
CA PRO A 24 0.92 9.27 -8.40
C PRO A 24 2.09 9.52 -9.35
N VAL A 25 2.91 8.51 -9.59
CA VAL A 25 4.07 8.59 -10.50
C VAL A 25 3.80 8.03 -11.90
N GLY A 26 2.65 7.39 -12.10
CA GLY A 26 2.29 6.72 -13.36
C GLY A 26 3.19 5.52 -13.66
N ASN A 27 3.45 5.24 -14.95
CA ASN A 27 4.35 4.17 -15.36
C ASN A 27 5.82 4.59 -15.17
N SER A 28 6.31 4.47 -13.94
CA SER A 28 7.69 4.78 -13.57
C SER A 28 8.70 3.83 -14.25
N SER A 29 8.32 2.60 -14.58
CA SER A 29 9.17 1.64 -15.29
C SER A 29 9.53 2.15 -16.69
N LEU A 30 8.53 2.54 -17.49
CA LEU A 30 8.75 3.07 -18.84
C LEU A 30 9.52 4.39 -18.81
N ARG A 31 9.12 5.33 -17.92
CA ARG A 31 9.82 6.61 -17.75
C ARG A 31 11.26 6.42 -17.27
N GLY A 32 11.51 5.43 -16.42
CA GLY A 32 12.85 5.07 -15.99
C GLY A 32 13.69 4.50 -17.13
N ALA A 33 13.11 3.61 -17.95
CA ALA A 33 13.77 3.03 -19.11
C ALA A 33 14.18 4.11 -20.13
N GLU A 34 13.29 5.05 -20.43
CA GLU A 34 13.58 6.21 -21.29
C GLU A 34 14.76 7.03 -20.75
N ARG A 35 14.78 7.33 -19.44
CA ARG A 35 15.90 8.07 -18.81
C ARG A 35 17.22 7.31 -18.87
N ILE A 36 17.22 6.00 -18.64
CA ILE A 36 18.41 5.15 -18.71
C ILE A 36 18.91 5.01 -20.17
N LEU A 37 18.00 5.04 -21.13
CA LEU A 37 18.34 5.01 -22.56
C LEU A 37 19.05 6.29 -23.00
N LEU A 38 18.57 7.45 -22.54
CA LEU A 38 19.05 8.77 -22.99
C LEU A 38 20.19 9.37 -22.13
N SER A 39 20.48 8.82 -20.95
CA SER A 39 21.50 9.35 -20.03
C SER A 39 22.40 8.27 -19.44
N GLU A 40 23.69 8.39 -19.71
CA GLU A 40 24.73 7.50 -19.14
C GLU A 40 24.83 7.64 -17.60
N GLU A 41 24.68 8.86 -17.08
CA GLU A 41 24.66 9.08 -15.62
C GLU A 41 23.48 8.33 -14.97
N CYS A 42 22.29 8.43 -15.57
CA CYS A 42 21.10 7.71 -15.09
C CYS A 42 21.30 6.20 -15.14
N ARG A 43 21.94 5.69 -16.21
CA ARG A 43 22.31 4.28 -16.33
C ARG A 43 23.25 3.83 -15.21
N ARG A 44 24.34 4.56 -14.95
CA ARG A 44 25.27 4.25 -13.87
C ARG A 44 24.57 4.25 -12.50
N ARG A 45 23.76 5.28 -12.23
CA ARG A 45 23.01 5.39 -10.97
C ARG A 45 22.02 4.24 -10.78
N SER A 46 21.32 3.81 -11.84
CA SER A 46 20.41 2.66 -11.77
C SER A 46 21.14 1.37 -11.35
N MET A 47 22.34 1.13 -11.88
CA MET A 47 23.16 -0.03 -11.52
C MET A 47 23.63 0.03 -10.05
N GLU A 48 23.96 1.22 -9.55
CA GLU A 48 24.34 1.42 -8.14
C GLU A 48 23.17 1.22 -7.19
N ILE A 49 21.97 1.70 -7.56
CA ILE A 49 20.74 1.47 -6.78
C ILE A 49 20.46 -0.02 -6.70
N GLY A 50 20.53 -0.74 -7.83
CA GLY A 50 20.30 -2.19 -7.86
C GLY A 50 21.18 -2.97 -6.87
N ARG A 51 22.45 -2.55 -6.71
CA ARG A 51 23.39 -3.16 -5.75
C ARG A 51 23.06 -2.89 -4.27
N LYS A 52 22.23 -1.88 -3.98
CA LYS A 52 21.83 -1.49 -2.63
C LYS A 52 20.46 -2.07 -2.22
N ILE A 53 19.75 -2.72 -3.13
CA ILE A 53 18.45 -3.33 -2.83
C ILE A 53 18.67 -4.65 -2.11
N THR A 54 18.12 -4.78 -0.91
CA THR A 54 18.04 -6.05 -0.18
C THR A 54 16.71 -6.71 -0.48
N TYR A 55 16.74 -7.92 -1.03
CA TYR A 55 15.55 -8.72 -1.24
C TYR A 55 15.11 -9.38 0.07
N ILE A 56 13.81 -9.31 0.38
CA ILE A 56 13.20 -9.97 1.54
C ILE A 56 12.20 -10.99 1.02
N GLU A 57 12.41 -12.26 1.32
CA GLU A 57 11.50 -13.35 0.94
C GLU A 57 10.28 -13.36 1.87
N LEU A 58 9.10 -13.06 1.33
CA LEU A 58 7.88 -12.95 2.13
C LEU A 58 7.21 -14.30 2.40
N ASN A 59 7.38 -15.30 1.52
CA ASN A 59 6.68 -16.59 1.64
C ASN A 59 7.11 -17.39 2.88
N VAL A 60 8.30 -17.12 3.43
CA VAL A 60 8.82 -17.78 4.64
C VAL A 60 8.65 -16.92 5.90
N ASN A 61 8.11 -15.71 5.76
CA ASN A 61 7.99 -14.75 6.84
C ASN A 61 6.64 -14.91 7.56
N GLN A 62 6.66 -15.49 8.76
CA GLN A 62 5.46 -15.72 9.57
C GLN A 62 4.72 -14.42 9.93
N GLU A 63 5.46 -13.35 10.22
CA GLU A 63 4.89 -12.04 10.54
C GLU A 63 4.11 -11.46 9.35
N PHE A 64 4.61 -11.65 8.12
CA PHE A 64 3.88 -11.30 6.91
C PHE A 64 2.58 -12.08 6.78
N MET A 65 2.59 -13.40 7.04
CA MET A 65 1.38 -14.22 6.93
C MET A 65 0.29 -13.81 7.93
N ILE A 66 0.68 -13.42 9.16
CA ILE A 66 -0.25 -12.88 10.17
C ILE A 66 -0.87 -11.57 9.67
N ARG A 67 -0.04 -10.63 9.18
CA ARG A 67 -0.50 -9.34 8.65
C ARG A 67 -1.39 -9.49 7.42
N PHE A 68 -1.00 -10.37 6.50
CA PHE A 68 -1.75 -10.67 5.28
C PHE A 68 -3.14 -11.20 5.62
N SER A 69 -3.23 -12.15 6.56
CA SER A 69 -4.52 -12.71 6.98
C SER A 69 -5.47 -11.64 7.56
N GLY A 70 -4.95 -10.70 8.35
CA GLY A 70 -5.73 -9.57 8.85
C GLY A 70 -6.19 -8.59 7.77
N SER A 71 -5.43 -8.51 6.66
CA SER A 71 -5.73 -7.64 5.51
C SER A 71 -6.74 -8.24 4.53
N LEU A 72 -7.24 -9.46 4.77
CA LEU A 72 -8.29 -10.08 3.94
C LEU A 72 -9.69 -9.52 4.22
N PHE A 73 -9.85 -8.75 5.29
CA PHE A 73 -11.09 -8.06 5.65
C PHE A 73 -11.01 -6.59 5.27
N ILE A 74 -12.15 -5.96 4.97
CA ILE A 74 -12.19 -4.55 4.58
C ILE A 74 -12.56 -3.67 5.78
N PRO A 75 -11.78 -2.61 6.08
CA PRO A 75 -10.47 -2.30 5.50
C PRO A 75 -9.34 -3.18 6.08
N HIS A 76 -9.53 -3.74 7.29
CA HIS A 76 -8.63 -4.66 7.98
C HIS A 76 -9.36 -5.27 9.19
N THR A 77 -8.87 -6.36 9.77
CA THR A 77 -9.42 -6.93 11.02
C THR A 77 -9.22 -6.03 12.25
N ASP A 78 -8.17 -5.20 12.23
CA ASP A 78 -7.87 -4.21 13.26
C ASP A 78 -8.30 -2.81 12.78
N PRO A 79 -9.43 -2.26 13.29
CA PRO A 79 -9.92 -0.95 12.87
C PRO A 79 -9.03 0.21 13.34
N ASN A 80 -8.14 0.00 14.32
CA ASN A 80 -7.26 1.06 14.81
C ASN A 80 -6.21 1.47 13.76
N LEU A 81 -5.95 0.61 12.78
CA LEU A 81 -5.07 0.91 11.64
C LEU A 81 -5.74 1.83 10.60
N PHE A 82 -7.08 1.97 10.65
CA PHE A 82 -7.89 2.72 9.69
C PHE A 82 -8.89 3.66 10.38
N PRO A 83 -8.42 4.60 11.23
CA PRO A 83 -9.30 5.47 12.02
C PRO A 83 -10.22 6.38 11.19
N SER A 84 -9.89 6.65 9.93
CA SER A 84 -10.71 7.46 9.02
C SER A 84 -11.85 6.68 8.36
N VAL A 85 -11.86 5.35 8.47
CA VAL A 85 -12.87 4.47 7.85
C VAL A 85 -13.97 4.14 8.89
N PRO A 86 -15.24 4.46 8.61
CA PRO A 86 -16.33 4.14 9.52
C PRO A 86 -16.49 2.63 9.68
N VAL A 87 -16.56 2.16 10.93
CA VAL A 87 -16.91 0.77 11.23
C VAL A 87 -18.41 0.67 11.43
N PHE A 88 -19.06 -0.28 10.75
CA PHE A 88 -20.46 -0.60 11.02
C PHE A 88 -20.56 -1.21 12.43
N LYS A 89 -21.14 -0.47 13.37
CA LYS A 89 -21.58 -1.02 14.65
C LYS A 89 -23.03 -1.44 14.45
N GLU A 90 -23.33 -2.73 14.65
CA GLU A 90 -24.71 -3.12 14.88
C GLU A 90 -25.14 -2.43 16.17
N ASP A 91 -26.03 -1.43 16.05
CA ASP A 91 -26.76 -0.91 17.19
C ASP A 91 -27.40 -2.11 17.88
N SER A 92 -27.03 -2.32 19.15
CA SER A 92 -27.59 -3.38 19.96
C SER A 92 -29.10 -3.28 19.89
N ALA A 93 -29.72 -4.19 19.13
CA ALA A 93 -31.15 -4.36 19.12
C ALA A 93 -31.55 -4.73 20.56
N GLY A 94 -32.02 -3.73 21.29
CA GLY A 94 -32.77 -3.92 22.52
C GLY A 94 -34.05 -4.68 22.19
N GLY A 95 -33.94 -6.01 22.14
CA GLY A 95 -35.05 -6.95 22.11
C GLY A 95 -35.16 -7.59 23.48
N SER A 96 -35.66 -6.83 24.46
CA SER A 96 -36.29 -7.43 25.64
C SER A 96 -37.58 -8.11 25.16
N ALA A 97 -37.59 -9.43 25.14
CA ALA A 97 -38.79 -10.26 25.18
C ALA A 97 -38.52 -11.44 26.11
#